data_AF-A0A8D8DXJ2-F1
#
_entry.id   AF-A0A8D8DXJ2-F1
#
_cell.length_a   1.000
_cell.length_b   1.000
_cell.length_c   1.000
_cell.angle_alpha   90.00
_cell.angle_beta   90.00
_cell.angle_gamma   90.00
#
_symmetry.space_group_name_H-M   'P 1'
#
loop_
_entity.id
_entity.type
_entity.pdbx_description
1 polymer ?
#
loop_
_entity_poly.entity_id
_entity_poly.type
_entity_poly.pdbx_seq_one_letter_code
_entity_poly.pdbx_strand_id
1 'polypeptide(L)'
;GSEDDESGSESSSDDSEFDDGYDENLMGDEEDRARLNGLSEKERETEIFKRIERRDVMKTRWEIERKLKLAKKAERAKDKESQPPRKKKKKTKKVKQQQQAKAQQQKEQKELLE
;
A
#
# COMPACT_ATOMS: atom_id res chain seq x y z
N GLY A 1 3.81 -1.79 -29.37
CA GLY A 1 3.87 -1.21 -28.02
C GLY A 1 3.30 -2.24 -27.09
N SER A 2 4.13 -2.79 -26.20
CA SER A 2 3.68 -3.68 -25.13
C SER A 2 3.08 -2.80 -24.04
N GLU A 3 1.77 -2.92 -23.83
CA GLU A 3 1.09 -2.34 -22.68
C GLU A 3 1.31 -3.31 -21.52
N ASP A 4 2.40 -3.08 -20.78
CA ASP A 4 2.72 -3.82 -19.58
C ASP A 4 1.66 -3.54 -18.49
N ASP A 5 1.00 -4.62 -18.08
CA ASP A 5 0.02 -4.71 -16.99
C ASP A 5 0.73 -4.38 -15.66
N GLU A 6 0.72 -3.10 -15.27
CA GLU A 6 1.21 -2.65 -13.97
C GLU A 6 0.20 -3.00 -12.86
N SER A 7 -0.09 -4.29 -12.68
CA SER A 7 -0.73 -4.82 -11.47
C SER A 7 0.34 -5.16 -10.43
N GLY A 8 1.28 -4.24 -10.20
CA GLY A 8 2.36 -4.36 -9.22
C GLY A 8 1.90 -3.90 -7.84
N SER A 9 1.41 -4.84 -7.03
CA SER A 9 1.56 -4.91 -5.57
C SER A 9 1.94 -3.62 -4.80
N GLU A 10 1.09 -2.58 -4.81
CA GLU A 10 1.29 -1.34 -4.00
C GLU A 10 0.88 -1.49 -2.52
N SER A 11 0.82 -2.72 -1.98
CA SER A 11 0.17 -3.01 -0.70
C SER A 11 1.06 -3.77 0.28
N SER A 12 2.10 -3.14 0.82
CA SER A 12 2.63 -3.52 2.15
C SER A 12 3.63 -2.56 2.80
N SER A 13 3.86 -1.33 2.29
CA SER A 13 4.90 -0.44 2.86
C SER A 13 4.37 0.87 3.46
N ASP A 14 3.05 1.11 3.40
CA ASP A 14 2.46 2.44 3.64
C ASP A 14 1.86 2.64 5.05
N ASP A 15 1.76 1.58 5.85
CA ASP A 15 1.44 1.66 7.29
C ASP A 15 2.72 1.67 8.15
N SER A 16 3.83 2.15 7.57
CA SER A 16 5.05 2.34 8.33
C SER A 16 4.86 3.54 9.26
N GLU A 17 5.13 3.36 10.54
CA GLU A 17 5.11 4.44 11.53
C GLU A 17 6.04 5.58 11.09
N PHE A 18 5.66 6.82 11.41
CA PHE A 18 6.51 7.97 11.15
C PHE A 18 7.75 7.87 12.03
N ASP A 19 8.90 7.65 11.41
CA ASP A 19 10.21 7.57 12.07
C ASP A 19 11.13 8.65 11.48
N ASP A 20 11.47 9.65 12.32
CA ASP A 20 12.40 10.72 11.98
C ASP A 20 13.82 10.48 12.51
N GLY A 21 14.07 9.30 13.10
CA GLY A 21 15.36 8.89 13.64
C GLY A 21 15.68 9.45 15.04
N TYR A 22 14.71 10.11 15.69
CA TYR A 22 14.86 10.65 17.04
C TYR A 22 13.78 10.10 17.97
N ASP A 23 14.10 9.96 19.25
CA ASP A 23 13.13 9.53 20.26
C ASP A 23 12.13 10.64 20.65
N GLU A 24 11.23 10.33 21.60
CA GLU A 24 10.27 11.29 22.14
C GLU A 24 10.95 12.54 22.76
N ASN A 25 12.17 12.39 23.25
CA ASN A 25 12.98 13.46 23.83
C ASN A 25 13.86 14.20 22.81
N LEU A 26 13.68 13.94 21.51
CA LEU A 26 14.47 14.52 20.40
C LEU A 26 15.96 14.16 20.48
N MET A 27 16.28 13.07 21.18
CA MET A 27 17.62 12.53 21.29
C MET A 27 17.80 11.44 20.24
N GLY A 28 18.96 11.47 19.59
CA GLY A 28 19.33 10.42 18.65
C GLY A 28 19.92 9.20 19.37
N ASP A 29 20.88 8.60 18.70
CA ASP A 29 21.68 7.50 19.24
C ASP A 29 22.62 7.95 20.39
N GLU A 30 23.41 7.01 20.89
CA GLU A 30 24.38 7.24 21.97
C GLU A 30 25.42 8.31 21.60
N GLU A 31 25.85 8.34 20.33
CA GLU A 31 26.82 9.32 19.84
C GLU A 31 26.22 10.73 19.84
N ASP A 32 24.98 10.86 19.37
CA ASP A 32 24.25 12.12 19.39
C ASP A 32 24.06 12.66 20.81
N ARG A 33 23.73 11.78 21.76
CA ARG A 33 23.63 12.15 23.19
C ARG A 33 24.96 12.63 23.75
N ALA A 34 26.06 11.93 23.44
CA ALA A 34 27.39 12.35 23.88
C ALA A 34 27.76 13.72 23.31
N ARG A 35 27.46 13.96 22.04
CA ARG A 35 27.68 15.25 21.38
C ARG A 35 26.88 16.38 22.05
N LEU A 36 25.59 16.16 22.32
CA LEU A 36 24.73 17.14 23.00
C LEU A 36 25.14 17.42 24.45
N ASN A 37 25.65 16.43 25.17
CA ASN A 37 26.18 16.63 26.52
C ASN A 37 27.51 17.40 26.54
N GLY A 38 28.28 17.35 25.45
CA GLY A 38 29.52 18.12 25.29
C GLY A 38 29.31 19.57 24.83
N LEU A 39 28.11 19.93 24.38
CA LEU A 39 27.73 21.28 23.96
C LEU A 39 27.32 22.14 25.16
N SER A 40 27.44 23.47 25.04
CA SER A 40 26.89 24.37 26.04
C SER A 40 25.36 24.31 26.07
N GLU A 41 24.74 24.67 27.19
CA GLU A 41 23.27 24.65 27.35
C GLU A 41 22.56 25.40 26.22
N LYS A 42 23.08 26.59 25.85
CA LYS A 42 22.56 27.40 24.75
C LYS A 42 22.61 26.67 23.41
N GLU A 43 23.72 26.00 23.10
CA GLU A 43 23.85 25.28 21.83
C GLU A 43 22.98 24.03 21.81
N ARG A 44 22.92 23.31 22.93
CA ARG A 44 22.03 22.16 23.11
C ARG A 44 20.58 22.54 22.86
N GLU A 45 20.08 23.61 23.48
CA GLU A 45 18.71 24.10 23.26
C GLU A 45 18.46 24.47 21.80
N THR A 46 19.41 25.15 21.13
CA THR A 46 19.24 25.49 19.71
C THR A 46 19.16 24.26 18.82
N GLU A 47 19.89 23.19 19.15
CA GLU A 47 19.82 21.96 18.37
C GLU A 47 18.49 21.24 18.60
N ILE A 48 18.02 21.18 19.84
CA ILE A 48 16.69 20.65 20.16
C ILE A 48 15.60 21.43 19.42
N PHE A 49 15.68 22.76 19.39
CA PHE A 49 14.73 23.59 18.65
C PHE A 49 14.71 23.27 17.14
N LYS A 50 15.89 23.18 16.52
CA LYS A 50 16.00 22.80 15.10
C LYS A 50 15.42 21.42 14.82
N ARG A 51 15.56 20.47 15.75
CA ARG A 51 14.98 19.12 15.63
C ARG A 51 13.46 19.16 15.70
N ILE A 52 12.89 19.97 16.59
CA ILE A 52 11.44 20.17 16.69
C ILE A 52 10.89 20.69 15.37
N GLU A 53 11.49 21.75 14.82
CA GLU A 53 11.03 22.33 13.55
C GLU A 53 11.11 21.32 12.40
N ARG A 54 12.20 20.55 12.32
CA ARG A 54 12.34 19.48 11.31
C ARG A 54 11.28 18.40 11.48
N ARG A 55 11.04 17.94 12.71
CA ARG A 55 10.03 16.94 13.05
C ARG A 55 8.64 17.41 12.65
N ASP A 56 8.26 18.64 12.99
CA ASP A 56 6.94 19.18 12.69
C ASP A 56 6.68 19.28 11.19
N VAL A 57 7.67 19.71 10.40
CA VAL A 57 7.58 19.76 8.94
C VAL A 57 7.41 18.36 8.35
N MET A 58 8.24 17.40 8.79
CA MET A 58 8.19 16.04 8.28
C MET A 58 6.90 15.31 8.68
N LYS A 59 6.46 15.48 9.92
CA LYS A 59 5.20 14.91 10.42
C LYS A 59 4.00 15.48 9.67
N THR A 60 3.96 16.80 9.47
CA THR A 60 2.90 17.46 8.68
C THR A 60 2.87 16.91 7.26
N ARG A 61 4.03 16.78 6.61
CA ARG A 61 4.13 16.21 5.26
C ARG A 61 3.60 14.77 5.21
N TRP A 62 4.03 13.94 6.15
CA TRP A 62 3.60 12.55 6.25
C TRP A 62 2.09 12.44 6.49
N GLU A 63 1.51 13.25 7.38
CA GLU A 63 0.08 13.26 7.64
C GLU A 63 -0.75 13.68 6.42
N ILE A 64 -0.29 14.69 5.67
CA ILE A 64 -0.94 15.11 4.42
C ILE A 64 -0.90 13.97 3.41
N GLU A 65 0.26 13.35 3.21
CA GLU A 65 0.43 12.24 2.27
C GLU A 65 -0.46 11.04 2.64
N ARG A 66 -0.47 10.66 3.92
CA ARG A 66 -1.31 9.59 4.45
C ARG A 66 -2.79 9.88 4.20
N LYS A 67 -3.25 11.11 4.48
CA LYS A 67 -4.64 11.53 4.23
C LYS A 67 -5.00 11.49 2.74
N LEU A 68 -4.13 11.98 1.87
CA LEU A 68 -4.33 11.96 0.41
C LEU A 68 -4.42 10.54 -0.14
N LYS A 69 -3.53 9.64 0.31
CA LYS A 69 -3.56 8.22 -0.08
C LYS A 69 -4.83 7.53 0.39
N LEU A 70 -5.24 7.78 1.64
CA LEU A 70 -6.47 7.19 2.18
C LEU A 70 -7.72 7.67 1.41
N ALA A 71 -7.79 8.95 1.08
CA ALA A 71 -8.85 9.50 0.24
C ALA A 71 -8.84 8.88 -1.17
N LYS A 72 -7.67 8.77 -1.81
CA LYS A 72 -7.53 8.12 -3.14
C LYS A 72 -7.93 6.65 -3.12
N LYS A 73 -7.61 5.92 -2.06
CA LYS A 73 -8.01 4.52 -1.87
C LYS A 73 -9.53 4.39 -1.68
N ALA A 74 -10.14 5.29 -0.91
CA ALA A 74 -11.58 5.33 -0.70
C ALA A 74 -12.34 5.61 -2.02
N GLU A 75 -11.88 6.58 -2.81
CA GLU A 75 -12.47 6.88 -4.13
C GLU A 75 -12.34 5.67 -5.10
N ARG A 76 -11.15 5.05 -5.17
CA ARG A 76 -10.95 3.81 -5.96
C ARG A 76 -11.82 2.64 -5.49
N ALA A 77 -12.15 2.56 -4.20
CA ALA A 77 -13.04 1.53 -3.68
C ALA A 77 -14.50 1.76 -4.10
N LYS A 78 -14.98 3.01 -4.02
CA LYS A 78 -16.32 3.39 -4.51
C LYS A 78 -16.48 3.15 -6.01
N ASP A 79 -15.46 3.46 -6.81
CA ASP A 79 -15.47 3.19 -8.26
C ASP A 79 -15.49 1.69 -8.57
N LYS A 80 -14.87 0.85 -7.74
CA LYS A 80 -14.95 -0.61 -7.89
C LYS A 80 -16.32 -1.16 -7.52
N GLU A 81 -17.04 -0.51 -6.62
CA GLU A 81 -18.38 -0.91 -6.17
C GLU A 81 -19.49 -0.40 -7.11
N SER A 82 -19.32 0.78 -7.72
CA SER A 82 -20.26 1.35 -8.69
C SER A 82 -20.16 0.72 -10.09
N GLN A 83 -19.10 -0.04 -10.38
CA GLN A 83 -18.99 -0.79 -11.63
C GLN A 83 -19.91 -2.03 -11.59
N PRO A 84 -20.83 -2.20 -12.56
CA PRO A 84 -21.69 -3.38 -12.62
C PRO A 84 -20.83 -4.66 -12.71
N PRO A 85 -21.30 -5.82 -12.21
CA PRO A 85 -20.51 -7.04 -12.06
C PRO A 85 -20.15 -7.69 -13.41
N ARG A 86 -19.32 -7.04 -14.23
CA ARG A 86 -18.88 -7.52 -15.55
C ARG A 86 -17.86 -8.66 -15.42
N LYS A 87 -17.21 -8.83 -14.26
CA LYS A 87 -16.28 -9.94 -14.00
C LYS A 87 -16.97 -11.27 -13.63
N LYS A 88 -18.21 -11.25 -13.11
CA LYS A 88 -18.97 -12.49 -12.84
C LYS A 88 -19.49 -13.16 -14.11
N LYS A 89 -19.87 -12.38 -15.15
CA LYS A 89 -20.37 -12.92 -16.43
C LYS A 89 -19.31 -13.64 -17.27
N LYS A 90 -18.02 -13.25 -17.19
CA LYS A 90 -16.94 -13.94 -17.93
C LYS A 90 -16.58 -15.30 -17.30
N LYS A 91 -16.57 -15.40 -15.96
CA LYS A 91 -16.31 -16.68 -15.27
C LYS A 91 -17.46 -17.68 -15.48
N THR A 92 -18.72 -17.25 -15.41
CA THR A 92 -19.87 -18.15 -15.65
C THR A 92 -19.95 -18.64 -17.08
N LYS A 93 -19.64 -17.81 -18.10
CA LYS A 93 -19.57 -18.26 -19.49
C LYS A 93 -18.49 -19.31 -19.73
N LYS A 94 -17.27 -19.14 -19.19
CA LYS A 94 -16.19 -20.15 -19.33
C LYS A 94 -16.56 -21.50 -18.68
N VAL A 95 -17.15 -21.48 -17.49
CA VAL A 95 -17.57 -22.72 -16.79
C VAL A 95 -18.68 -23.44 -17.55
N LYS A 96 -19.67 -22.71 -18.08
CA LYS A 96 -20.79 -23.31 -18.84
C LYS A 96 -20.32 -23.94 -20.16
N GLN A 97 -19.37 -23.29 -20.85
CA GLN A 97 -18.80 -23.80 -22.10
C GLN A 97 -17.95 -25.06 -21.88
N GLN A 98 -17.20 -25.11 -20.76
CA GLN A 98 -16.39 -26.28 -20.41
C GLN A 98 -17.26 -27.49 -19.99
N GLN A 99 -18.37 -27.27 -19.28
CA GLN A 99 -19.32 -28.35 -18.95
C GLN A 99 -20.02 -28.91 -20.19
N GLN A 100 -20.40 -28.05 -21.15
CA GLN A 100 -21.02 -28.51 -22.40
C GLN A 100 -20.07 -29.35 -23.26
N ALA A 101 -18.81 -28.93 -23.39
CA ALA A 101 -17.79 -29.70 -24.11
C ALA A 101 -17.56 -31.08 -23.45
N LYS A 102 -17.51 -31.13 -22.11
CA LYS A 102 -17.32 -32.38 -21.37
C LYS A 102 -18.52 -33.32 -21.52
N ALA A 103 -19.74 -32.79 -21.53
CA ALA A 103 -20.95 -33.57 -21.74
C ALA A 103 -21.03 -34.16 -23.16
N GLN A 104 -20.61 -33.40 -24.18
CA GLN A 104 -20.54 -33.91 -25.56
C GLN A 104 -19.51 -35.04 -25.70
N GLN A 105 -18.31 -34.87 -25.15
CA GLN A 105 -17.28 -35.91 -25.16
C GLN A 105 -17.73 -37.20 -24.45
N GLN A 106 -18.46 -37.08 -23.33
CA GLN A 106 -19.00 -38.25 -22.64
C GLN A 106 -20.11 -38.94 -23.44
N LYS A 107 -20.88 -38.18 -24.22
CA LYS A 107 -21.94 -38.72 -25.07
C LYS A 107 -21.35 -39.47 -26.25
N GLU A 108 -20.36 -38.88 -26.92
CA GLU A 108 -19.59 -39.52 -28.01
C GLU A 108 -18.86 -40.78 -27.53
N GLN A 109 -18.24 -40.76 -26.34
CA GLN A 109 -17.61 -41.96 -25.79
C GLN A 109 -18.61 -43.08 -25.46
N LYS A 110 -19.82 -42.73 -25.01
CA LYS A 110 -20.89 -43.72 -24.77
C LYS A 110 -21.40 -44.33 -26.08
N GLU A 111 -21.61 -43.51 -27.10
CA GLU A 111 -22.06 -43.94 -28.42
C GLU A 111 -21.01 -44.79 -29.16
N LEU A 112 -19.72 -44.62 -28.85
CA LEU A 112 -18.64 -45.45 -29.38
C LEU A 112 -18.45 -46.79 -28.64
N LEU A 113 -19.01 -46.90 -27.43
CA LEU A 113 -18.94 -48.09 -26.56
C LEU A 113 -20.21 -48.95 -26.62
N GLU A 114 -21.26 -48.46 -27.28
CA GLU A 114 -22.52 -49.15 -27.59
C GLU A 114 -22.50 -49.67 -29.03
#